data_AF-A0A542XVB5-F1
#
_entry.id   AF-A0A542XVB5-F1
#
_cell.length_a   1.000
_cell.length_b   1.000
_cell.length_c   1.000
_cell.angle_alpha   90.00
_cell.angle_beta   90.00
_cell.angle_gamma   90.00
#
_symmetry.space_group_name_H-M   'P 1'
#
loop_
_entity.id
_entity.type
_entity.pdbx_description
1 polymer ?
#
loop_
_entity_poly.entity_id
_entity_poly.type
_entity_poly.pdbx_seq_one_letter_code
_entity_poly.pdbx_strand_id
1 'polypeptide(L)'
;MIYLSGERLRPYQIRSVAFDTRRRGLDPTQVHDYLSRVADEIDRLHRDLTTANTEAERVRQALRQWQSRHTDCCHHRADAHGAPDVDHRR
;
A
#
# COMPACT_ATOMS: atom_id res chain seq x y z
N MET A 1 14.82 -19.93 -14.75
CA MET A 1 14.99 -18.76 -13.84
C MET A 1 13.66 -18.04 -13.82
N ILE A 2 12.86 -18.24 -12.78
CA ILE A 2 11.51 -17.66 -12.69
C ILE A 2 11.69 -16.27 -12.09
N TYR A 3 11.75 -15.26 -12.96
CA TYR A 3 11.72 -13.87 -12.51
C TYR A 3 10.37 -13.61 -11.87
N LEU A 4 10.38 -13.40 -10.54
CA LEU A 4 9.30 -12.84 -9.75
C LEU A 4 9.04 -11.40 -10.22
N SER A 5 8.31 -11.28 -11.34
CA SER A 5 7.85 -10.00 -11.88
C SER A 5 6.74 -9.43 -11.01
N GLY A 6 7.03 -8.99 -9.79
CA GLY A 6 6.13 -8.17 -8.95
C GLY A 6 4.75 -8.76 -8.60
N GLU A 7 4.38 -9.91 -9.14
CA GLU A 7 3.08 -10.53 -8.95
C GLU A 7 3.15 -11.32 -7.65
N ARG A 8 2.61 -10.71 -6.59
CA ARG A 8 2.57 -11.31 -5.26
C ARG A 8 1.85 -12.65 -5.36
N LEU A 9 2.52 -13.70 -4.90
CA LEU A 9 1.97 -15.03 -4.78
C LEU A 9 0.68 -14.97 -3.93
N ARG A 10 -0.47 -15.33 -4.50
CA ARG A 10 -1.76 -15.25 -3.81
C ARG A 10 -2.04 -16.53 -3.04
N PRO A 11 -2.66 -16.47 -1.85
CA PRO A 11 -2.95 -17.66 -1.04
C PRO A 11 -3.71 -18.76 -1.80
N TYR A 12 -4.65 -18.38 -2.67
CA TYR A 12 -5.40 -19.35 -3.47
C TYR A 12 -4.50 -20.10 -4.46
N GLN A 13 -3.49 -19.43 -5.04
CA GLN A 13 -2.56 -20.05 -5.98
C GLN A 13 -1.75 -21.13 -5.27
N ILE A 14 -1.34 -20.87 -4.02
CA ILE A 14 -0.60 -21.83 -3.20
C ILE A 14 -1.46 -23.06 -2.90
N ARG A 15 -2.73 -22.85 -2.53
CA ARG A 15 -3.68 -23.95 -2.23
C ARG A 15 -4.04 -24.79 -3.45
N SER A 16 -4.01 -24.22 -4.65
CA SER A 16 -4.39 -24.90 -5.89
C SER A 16 -3.24 -25.57 -6.64
N VAL A 17 -2.01 -25.53 -6.13
CA VAL A 17 -0.87 -26.19 -6.78
C VAL A 17 -1.02 -27.70 -6.69
N ALA A 18 -0.92 -28.36 -7.85
CA ALA A 18 -0.80 -29.81 -7.96
C ALA A 18 0.67 -30.19 -8.21
N PHE A 19 1.14 -31.23 -7.54
CA PHE A 19 2.48 -31.79 -7.76
C PHE A 19 2.38 -33.22 -8.26
N ASP A 20 3.29 -33.58 -9.17
CA ASP A 20 3.44 -34.96 -9.62
C ASP A 20 4.01 -35.83 -8.49
N THR A 21 3.43 -37.02 -8.29
CA THR A 21 3.95 -38.00 -7.32
C THR A 21 5.05 -38.85 -7.94
N ARG A 22 6.16 -39.06 -7.21
CA ARG A 22 7.29 -39.90 -7.62
C ARG A 22 7.57 -40.98 -6.57
N ARG A 23 8.11 -42.14 -7.00
CA ARG A 23 8.32 -43.35 -6.17
C ARG A 23 9.27 -43.15 -4.97
N ARG A 24 10.03 -42.05 -4.92
CA ARG A 24 10.86 -41.60 -3.80
C ARG A 24 10.57 -40.11 -3.47
N GLY A 25 9.32 -39.69 -3.60
CA GLY A 25 8.87 -38.34 -3.30
C GLY A 25 8.46 -38.14 -1.84
N LEU A 26 8.24 -36.87 -1.48
CA LEU A 26 7.58 -36.50 -0.22
C LEU A 26 6.12 -36.99 -0.24
N ASP A 27 5.58 -37.23 0.95
CA ASP A 27 4.16 -37.53 1.13
C ASP A 27 3.31 -36.34 0.65
N PRO A 28 2.45 -36.52 -0.37
CA PRO A 28 1.61 -35.44 -0.90
C PRO A 28 0.77 -34.77 0.17
N THR A 29 0.30 -35.51 1.18
CA THR A 29 -0.53 -34.99 2.26
C THR A 29 0.24 -33.97 3.10
N GLN A 30 1.46 -34.33 3.51
CA GLN A 30 2.33 -33.43 4.29
C GLN A 30 2.71 -32.17 3.51
N VAL A 31 2.90 -32.30 2.20
CA VAL A 31 3.16 -31.15 1.32
C VAL A 31 1.95 -30.23 1.29
N HIS A 32 0.74 -30.77 1.11
CA HIS A 32 -0.49 -29.97 1.07
C HIS A 32 -0.81 -29.30 2.42
N ASP A 33 -0.56 -29.98 3.55
CA ASP A 33 -0.71 -29.40 4.89
C ASP A 33 0.27 -28.23 5.09
N TYR A 34 1.53 -28.41 4.71
CA TYR A 34 2.53 -27.35 4.79
C TYR A 34 2.18 -26.17 3.89
N LEU A 35 1.77 -26.43 2.64
CA LEU A 35 1.34 -25.37 1.73
C LEU A 35 0.10 -24.62 2.24
N SER A 36 -0.83 -25.30 2.89
CA SER A 36 -2.00 -24.66 3.50
C SER A 36 -1.57 -23.67 4.58
N ARG A 37 -0.63 -24.06 5.45
CA ARG A 37 -0.04 -23.17 6.47
C ARG A 37 0.70 -21.99 5.84
N VAL A 38 1.45 -22.21 4.76
CA VAL A 38 2.12 -21.13 4.02
C VAL A 38 1.10 -20.18 3.41
N ALA A 39 0.01 -20.69 2.83
CA ALA A 39 -1.05 -19.87 2.27
C ALA A 39 -1.71 -18.98 3.34
N ASP A 40 -1.94 -19.51 4.53
CA ASP A 40 -2.48 -18.73 5.65
C ASP A 40 -1.53 -17.62 6.11
N GLU A 41 -0.22 -17.88 6.12
CA GLU A 41 0.78 -16.87 6.49
C GLU A 41 0.85 -15.74 5.46
N ILE A 42 0.85 -16.08 4.16
CA ILE A 42 0.80 -15.07 3.09
C ILE A 42 -0.48 -14.24 3.16
N ASP A 43 -1.60 -14.87 3.51
CA ASP A 43 -2.88 -14.18 3.69
C ASP A 43 -2.85 -13.21 4.88
N ARG A 44 -2.18 -13.57 5.98
CA ARG A 44 -1.94 -12.65 7.11
C ARG A 44 -1.06 -11.47 6.71
N LEU A 45 0.07 -11.73 6.05
CA LEU A 45 0.99 -10.67 5.60
C LEU A 45 0.32 -9.70 4.61
N HIS A 46 -0.57 -10.19 3.75
CA HIS A 46 -1.33 -9.31 2.85
C HIS A 46 -2.31 -8.41 3.61
N ARG A 47 -2.96 -8.91 4.67
CA ARG A 47 -3.82 -8.08 5.52
C ARG A 47 -3.00 -7.01 6.23
N ASP A 48 -1.88 -7.39 6.82
CA ASP A 48 -1.00 -6.45 7.55
C ASP A 48 -0.47 -5.35 6.62
N LEU A 49 -0.05 -5.72 5.41
CA LEU A 49 0.37 -4.75 4.40
C LEU A 49 -0.76 -3.80 4.01
N THR A 50 -1.99 -4.30 3.87
CA THR A 50 -3.16 -3.48 3.53
C THR A 50 -3.47 -2.49 4.65
N THR A 51 -3.40 -2.94 5.90
CA THR A 51 -3.56 -2.09 7.10
C THR A 51 -2.48 -1.01 7.14
N ALA A 52 -1.21 -1.39 7.03
CA ALA A 52 -0.08 -0.46 7.05
C ALA A 52 -0.16 0.58 5.92
N ASN A 53 -0.55 0.16 4.71
CA ASN A 53 -0.76 1.08 3.59
C ASN A 53 -1.91 2.05 3.85
N THR A 54 -2.99 1.58 4.47
CA THR A 54 -4.14 2.42 4.83
C THR A 54 -3.74 3.46 5.88
N GLU A 55 -2.97 3.06 6.88
CA GLU A 55 -2.45 3.96 7.92
C GLU A 55 -1.48 5.00 7.34
N ALA A 56 -0.54 4.55 6.51
CA ALA A 56 0.39 5.42 5.80
C ALA A 56 -0.36 6.44 4.92
N GLU A 57 -1.43 6.01 4.24
CA GLU A 57 -2.23 6.91 3.42
C GLU A 57 -2.97 7.95 4.26
N ARG A 58 -3.52 7.59 5.43
CA ARG A 58 -4.13 8.54 6.36
C ARG A 58 -3.12 9.59 6.83
N VAL A 59 -1.90 9.17 7.17
CA VAL A 59 -0.82 10.10 7.57
C VAL A 59 -0.45 11.03 6.42
N ARG A 60 -0.28 10.50 5.20
CA ARG A 60 0.00 11.31 4.01
C ARG A 60 -1.12 12.31 3.71
N GLN A 61 -2.38 11.91 3.87
CA GLN A 61 -3.53 12.80 3.70
C GLN A 61 -3.54 13.92 4.74
N ALA A 62 -3.34 13.61 6.01
CA ALA A 62 -3.27 14.61 7.08
C ALA A 62 -2.14 15.63 6.82
N LEU A 63 -0.98 15.15 6.37
CA LEU A 63 0.14 16.01 6.02
C LEU A 63 -0.17 16.93 4.85
N ARG A 64 -0.77 16.39 3.76
CA ARG A 64 -1.19 17.20 2.60
C ARG A 64 -2.20 18.27 3.00
N GLN A 65 -3.19 17.93 3.81
CA GLN A 65 -4.18 18.89 4.29
C GLN A 65 -3.57 20.00 5.14
N TRP A 66 -2.61 19.66 6.01
CA TRP A 66 -1.89 20.66 6.79
C TRP A 66 -1.06 21.58 5.89
N GLN A 67 -0.34 21.03 4.91
CA GLN A 67 0.44 21.81 3.95
C GLN A 67 -0.45 22.75 3.13
N SER A 68 -1.58 22.29 2.60
CA SER A 68 -2.52 23.13 1.86
C SER A 68 -2.99 24.32 2.69
N ARG A 69 -3.43 24.10 3.94
CA ARG A 69 -3.87 25.20 4.82
C ARG A 69 -2.74 26.19 5.11
N HIS A 70 -1.52 25.71 5.30
CA HIS A 70 -0.37 26.57 5.56
C HIS A 70 0.00 27.40 4.32
N THR A 71 0.01 26.77 3.14
CA THR A 71 0.24 27.45 1.87
C THR A 71 -0.85 28.49 1.61
N ASP A 72 -2.13 28.15 1.78
CA ASP A 72 -3.25 29.08 1.61
C ASP A 72 -3.13 30.30 2.56
N CYS A 73 -2.75 30.09 3.82
CA CYS A 73 -2.48 31.18 4.75
C CYS A 73 -1.31 32.08 4.31
N CYS A 74 -0.23 31.49 3.79
CA CYS A 74 0.91 32.24 3.27
C CYS A 74 0.55 33.05 2.00
N HIS A 75 -0.25 32.48 1.10
CA HIS A 75 -0.73 33.16 -0.10
C HIS A 75 -1.68 34.30 0.23
N HIS A 76 -2.69 34.08 1.08
CA HIS A 76 -3.62 35.13 1.49
C HIS A 76 -2.91 36.32 2.16
N ARG A 77 -1.86 36.04 2.96
CA ARG A 77 -1.04 37.09 3.57
C ARG A 77 -0.20 37.86 2.54
N ALA A 78 0.27 37.21 1.48
CA ALA A 78 1.00 37.87 0.40
C ALA A 78 0.07 38.76 -0.44
N ASP A 79 -1.15 38.29 -0.74
CA ASP A 79 -2.15 39.05 -1.50
C ASP A 79 -2.64 40.29 -0.74
N ALA A 80 -2.79 40.19 0.59
CA ALA A 80 -3.17 41.32 1.45
C ALA A 80 -2.11 42.44 1.52
N HIS A 81 -0.83 42.13 1.25
CA HIS A 81 0.26 43.10 1.20
C HIS A 81 0.52 43.63 -0.23
N GLY A 82 -0.13 43.06 -1.25
CA GLY A 82 0.01 43.46 -2.66
C GLY A 82 -1.12 44.35 -3.19
N ALA A 83 -2.15 44.67 -2.39
CA ALA A 83 -3.19 45.60 -2.81
C ALA A 83 -2.59 47.01 -3.01
N PRO A 84 -2.56 47.55 -4.24
CA PRO A 84 -2.14 48.93 -4.45
C PRO A 84 -3.16 49.86 -3.81
N ASP A 85 -2.68 50.72 -2.93
CA ASP A 85 -3.38 51.92 -2.46
C ASP A 85 -3.64 52.82 -3.68
N VAL A 86 -4.74 52.55 -4.38
CA VAL A 86 -5.23 53.44 -5.44
C VAL A 86 -5.95 54.59 -4.73
N ASP A 87 -5.15 55.57 -4.32
CA ASP A 87 -5.63 56.88 -3.89
C ASP A 87 -6.25 57.59 -5.10
N HIS A 88 -7.55 57.40 -5.28
CA HIS A 88 -8.37 58.26 -6.11
C HIS A 88 -8.83 59.46 -5.27
N ARG A 89 -7.94 60.45 -5.11
CA ARG A 89 -8.35 61.79 -4.70
C ARG A 89 -7.97 62.85 -5.74
N ARG A 90 -8.99 63.10 -6.56
CA ARG A 90 -9.36 64.27 -7.35
C ARG A 90 -8.86 65.62 -6.86
#